data_AF-A0A382UWP0-F1
#
_entry.id   AF-A0A382UWP0-F1
#
_cell.length_a   1.000
_cell.length_b   1.000
_cell.length_c   1.000
_cell.angle_alpha   90.00
_cell.angle_beta   90.00
_cell.angle_gamma   90.00
#
_symmetry.space_group_name_H-M   'P 1'
#
loop_
_entity.id
_entity.type
_entity.pdbx_description
1 polymer ?
#
loop_
_entity_poly.entity_id
_entity_poly.type
_entity_poly.pdbx_seq_one_letter_code
_entity_poly.pdbx_strand_id
1 'polypeptide(L)'
;MSSETASRQNLTWLGIFILVGVPGIALRLSGTHLDPIVAAIVFGIGIVGGAFLLSWAAEVAQVDISASLAIAVLALIAILPEYTIEAILAWKAGASFDPALGLVTPEMELVAANVTGANRLLVGLGWPMVILIFWAKKREILDLRGQVSLEMTMLIVATALTFVMFFMGQLHIAMAVLMIALYLLYLAISSIKESGDPELIGVAAMIGAMSPPRRRTAVIVLLVYAATVILASAEPFVESLVEVGGELWI
;
A
#
# COMPACT_ATOMS: atom_id res chain seq x y z
N MET A 1 32.20 -8.36 -4.64
CA MET A 1 31.91 -7.08 -3.95
C MET A 1 32.30 -7.26 -2.49
N SER A 2 33.14 -6.38 -1.93
CA SER A 2 33.49 -6.47 -0.51
C SER A 2 32.26 -6.19 0.35
N SER A 3 32.11 -6.86 1.50
CA SER A 3 30.97 -6.66 2.41
C SER A 3 30.75 -5.20 2.80
N GLU A 4 31.83 -4.42 2.87
CA GLU A 4 31.82 -2.99 3.18
C GLU A 4 31.16 -2.13 2.07
N THR A 5 31.37 -2.46 0.79
CA THR A 5 30.74 -1.68 -0.31
C THR A 5 29.24 -1.89 -0.37
N ALA A 6 28.77 -3.12 -0.13
CA ALA A 6 27.34 -3.42 -0.05
C ALA A 6 26.66 -2.72 1.15
N SER A 7 27.34 -2.67 2.30
CA SER A 7 26.83 -1.96 3.48
C SER A 7 26.68 -0.45 3.25
N ARG A 8 27.68 0.21 2.63
CA ARG A 8 27.59 1.64 2.28
C ARG A 8 26.43 1.92 1.32
N GLN A 9 26.24 1.06 0.31
CA GLN A 9 25.15 1.22 -0.65
C GLN A 9 23.77 1.14 0.03
N ASN A 10 23.58 0.20 0.96
CA ASN A 10 22.31 0.07 1.69
C ASN A 10 22.03 1.30 2.57
N LEU A 11 23.06 1.87 3.22
CA LEU A 11 22.92 3.11 3.97
C LEU A 11 22.55 4.29 3.06
N THR A 12 23.14 4.38 1.88
CA THR A 12 22.79 5.40 0.89
C THR A 12 21.33 5.29 0.47
N TRP A 13 20.86 4.08 0.16
CA TRP A 13 19.45 3.86 -0.19
C TRP A 13 18.52 4.26 0.95
N LEU A 14 18.79 3.77 2.16
CA LEU A 14 18.01 4.14 3.34
C LEU A 14 17.96 5.66 3.53
N GLY A 15 19.11 6.34 3.40
CA GLY A 15 19.19 7.79 3.48
C GLY A 15 18.39 8.51 2.40
N ILE A 16 18.46 8.07 1.13
CA ILE A 16 17.67 8.65 0.03
C ILE A 16 16.18 8.54 0.32
N PHE A 17 15.70 7.36 0.69
CA PHE A 17 14.28 7.12 0.94
C PHE A 17 13.76 7.88 2.16
N ILE A 18 14.60 8.10 3.17
CA ILE A 18 14.29 9.02 4.26
C ILE A 18 14.19 10.45 3.72
N LEU A 19 15.21 10.93 3.00
CA LEU A 19 15.30 12.31 2.53
C LEU A 19 14.15 12.72 1.60
N VAL A 20 13.71 11.83 0.70
CA VAL A 20 12.60 12.12 -0.22
C VAL A 20 11.25 12.27 0.50
N GLY A 21 11.11 11.72 1.71
CA GLY A 21 9.91 11.90 2.54
C GLY A 21 9.89 13.23 3.32
N VAL A 22 11.05 13.86 3.53
CA VAL A 22 11.17 15.09 4.33
C VAL A 22 10.37 16.27 3.76
N PRO A 23 10.40 16.56 2.44
CA PRO A 23 9.62 17.65 1.85
C PRO A 23 8.12 17.55 2.16
N GLY A 24 7.53 16.35 2.08
CA GLY A 24 6.09 16.16 2.36
C GLY A 24 5.71 16.58 3.78
N ILE A 25 6.52 16.17 4.78
CA ILE A 25 6.31 16.58 6.17
C ILE A 25 6.51 18.09 6.34
N ALA A 26 7.60 18.64 5.80
CA ALA A 26 7.93 20.06 5.94
C ALA A 26 6.86 20.97 5.32
N LEU A 27 6.35 20.63 4.14
CA LEU A 27 5.28 21.36 3.47
C LEU A 27 3.97 21.28 4.26
N ARG A 28 3.61 20.09 4.77
CA ARG A 28 2.41 19.91 5.60
C ARG A 28 2.48 20.74 6.88
N LEU A 29 3.64 20.78 7.56
CA LEU A 29 3.80 21.55 8.80
C LEU A 29 3.89 23.06 8.57
N SER A 30 4.48 23.49 7.45
CA SER A 30 4.59 24.92 7.13
C SER A 30 3.30 25.52 6.58
N GLY A 31 2.37 24.70 6.10
CA GLY A 31 1.17 25.17 5.40
C GLY A 31 1.48 25.84 4.06
N THR A 32 2.66 25.56 3.49
CA THR A 32 3.07 26.15 2.20
C THR A 32 2.29 25.48 1.08
N HIS A 33 1.57 26.29 0.30
CA HIS A 33 0.88 25.83 -0.89
C HIS A 33 1.84 25.87 -2.09
N LEU A 34 1.90 24.76 -2.81
CA LEU A 34 2.63 24.64 -4.07
C LEU A 34 1.64 24.64 -5.23
N ASP A 35 2.15 24.87 -6.43
CA ASP A 35 1.44 24.57 -7.67
C ASP A 35 0.95 23.11 -7.67
N PRO A 36 -0.27 22.80 -8.16
CA PRO A 36 -0.87 21.47 -8.04
C PRO A 36 -0.02 20.35 -8.67
N ILE A 37 0.61 20.59 -9.81
CA ILE A 37 1.46 19.58 -10.48
C ILE A 37 2.69 19.30 -9.60
N VAL A 38 3.33 20.36 -9.10
CA VAL A 38 4.52 20.24 -8.24
C VAL A 38 4.15 19.57 -6.91
N ALA A 39 3.01 19.93 -6.32
CA ALA A 39 2.50 19.33 -5.10
C ALA A 39 2.26 17.83 -5.29
N ALA A 40 1.56 17.43 -6.35
CA ALA A 40 1.30 16.02 -6.68
C ALA A 40 2.61 15.21 -6.80
N ILE A 41 3.63 15.77 -7.48
CA ILE A 41 4.94 15.12 -7.62
C ILE A 41 5.65 14.99 -6.27
N VAL A 42 5.74 16.07 -5.49
CA VAL A 42 6.48 16.09 -4.22
C VAL A 42 5.84 15.17 -3.19
N PHE A 43 4.53 15.27 -2.99
CA PHE A 43 3.82 14.41 -2.05
C PHE A 43 3.76 12.97 -2.54
N GLY A 44 3.60 12.73 -3.85
CA GLY A 44 3.64 11.40 -4.44
C GLY A 44 5.00 10.71 -4.25
N ILE A 45 6.11 11.44 -4.48
CA ILE A 45 7.46 10.95 -4.19
C ILE A 45 7.62 10.64 -2.70
N GLY A 46 7.07 11.47 -1.81
CA GLY A 46 7.06 11.22 -0.37
C GLY A 46 6.33 9.93 -0.01
N ILE A 47 5.13 9.71 -0.58
CA ILE A 47 4.33 8.49 -0.38
C ILE A 47 5.08 7.25 -0.87
N VAL A 48 5.62 7.27 -2.09
CA VAL A 48 6.44 6.17 -2.62
C VAL A 48 7.65 5.94 -1.72
N GLY A 49 8.32 7.01 -1.28
CA GLY A 49 9.44 6.96 -0.37
C GLY A 49 9.10 6.25 0.94
N GLY A 50 8.00 6.66 1.56
CA GLY A 50 7.43 6.04 2.76
C GLY A 50 7.08 4.57 2.54
N ALA A 51 6.46 4.21 1.42
CA ALA A 51 6.07 2.83 1.11
C ALA A 51 7.28 1.88 1.05
N PHE A 52 8.41 2.31 0.48
CA PHE A 52 9.65 1.52 0.48
C PHE A 52 10.23 1.34 1.89
N LEU A 53 10.26 2.40 2.70
CA LEU A 53 10.71 2.31 4.10
C LEU A 53 9.82 1.37 4.92
N LEU A 54 8.51 1.46 4.69
CA LEU A 54 7.50 0.62 5.32
C LEU A 54 7.69 -0.86 4.94
N SER A 55 7.97 -1.13 3.66
CA SER A 55 8.26 -2.48 3.15
C SER A 55 9.52 -3.08 3.78
N TRP A 56 10.62 -2.33 3.88
CA TRP A 56 11.82 -2.83 4.58
C TRP A 56 11.59 -3.05 6.07
N ALA A 57 10.86 -2.15 6.73
CA ALA A 57 10.53 -2.32 8.14
C ALA A 57 9.63 -3.56 8.36
N ALA A 58 8.68 -3.80 7.44
CA ALA A 58 7.83 -4.98 7.44
C ALA A 58 8.63 -6.27 7.26
N GLU A 59 9.52 -6.36 6.26
CA GLU A 59 10.39 -7.52 6.05
C GLU A 59 11.21 -7.85 7.29
N VAL A 60 11.83 -6.84 7.91
CA VAL A 60 12.65 -7.05 9.12
C VAL A 60 11.79 -7.45 10.32
N ALA A 61 10.59 -6.90 10.44
CA ALA A 61 9.67 -7.25 11.53
C ALA A 61 9.32 -8.74 11.55
N GLN A 62 9.34 -9.43 10.39
CA GLN A 62 9.09 -10.88 10.29
C GLN A 62 10.06 -11.72 11.12
N VAL A 63 11.27 -11.21 11.39
CA VAL A 63 12.25 -11.90 12.26
C VAL A 63 11.81 -11.95 13.71
N ASP A 64 10.99 -10.99 14.16
CA ASP A 64 10.66 -10.79 15.57
C ASP A 64 9.21 -11.16 15.93
N ILE A 65 8.35 -11.49 14.96
CA ILE A 65 6.92 -11.79 15.17
C ILE A 65 6.53 -13.15 14.61
N SER A 66 5.42 -13.72 15.06
CA SER A 66 4.94 -15.01 14.55
C SER A 66 4.54 -14.91 13.07
N ALA A 67 4.73 -16.02 12.33
CA ALA A 67 4.26 -16.24 10.97
C ALA A 67 2.84 -15.68 10.71
N SER A 68 1.92 -16.09 11.59
CA SER A 68 0.50 -15.72 11.57
C SER A 68 0.28 -14.21 11.73
N LEU A 69 1.02 -13.57 12.63
CA LEU A 69 0.93 -12.13 12.87
C LEU A 69 1.59 -11.34 11.72
N ALA A 70 2.71 -11.84 11.19
CA ALA A 70 3.38 -11.26 10.03
C ALA A 70 2.44 -11.19 8.82
N ILE A 71 1.80 -12.28 8.45
CA ILE A 71 0.87 -12.29 7.30
C ILE A 71 -0.25 -11.27 7.49
N ALA A 72 -0.91 -11.27 8.66
CA ALA A 72 -2.06 -10.40 8.90
C ALA A 72 -1.68 -8.91 8.97
N VAL A 73 -0.66 -8.56 9.75
CA VAL A 73 -0.30 -7.16 10.02
C VAL A 73 0.50 -6.59 8.86
N LEU A 74 1.44 -7.34 8.31
CA LEU A 74 2.31 -6.82 7.25
C LEU A 74 1.58 -6.69 5.92
N ALA A 75 0.58 -7.53 5.64
CA ALA A 75 -0.28 -7.33 4.47
C ALA A 75 -1.02 -5.99 4.51
N LEU A 76 -1.58 -5.64 5.67
CA LEU A 76 -2.26 -4.35 5.87
C LEU A 76 -1.28 -3.18 5.79
N ILE A 77 -0.12 -3.31 6.43
CA ILE A 77 0.92 -2.29 6.40
C ILE A 77 1.42 -2.07 4.96
N ALA A 78 1.70 -3.12 4.19
CA ALA A 78 2.26 -3.00 2.84
C ALA A 78 1.42 -2.16 1.87
N ILE A 79 0.10 -2.11 2.09
CA ILE A 79 -0.85 -1.33 1.28
C ILE A 79 -1.36 -0.08 2.00
N LEU A 80 -0.73 0.33 3.10
CA LEU A 80 -1.10 1.51 3.87
C LEU A 80 -1.24 2.80 3.04
N PRO A 81 -0.35 3.10 2.06
CA PRO A 81 -0.55 4.26 1.19
C PRO A 81 -1.90 4.28 0.50
N GLU A 82 -2.32 3.12 -0.05
CA GLU A 82 -3.58 2.97 -0.76
C GLU A 82 -4.75 3.17 0.20
N TYR A 83 -4.75 2.49 1.35
CA TYR A 83 -5.80 2.65 2.35
C TYR A 83 -5.90 4.06 2.92
N THR A 84 -4.79 4.79 2.99
CA THR A 84 -4.80 6.18 3.44
C THR A 84 -5.53 7.06 2.42
N ILE A 85 -5.20 6.90 1.14
CA ILE A 85 -5.85 7.63 0.04
C ILE A 85 -7.34 7.27 -0.03
N GLU A 86 -7.67 5.98 0.01
CA GLU A 86 -9.07 5.50 0.01
C GLU A 86 -9.87 6.04 1.20
N ALA A 87 -9.27 6.07 2.40
CA ALA A 87 -9.93 6.60 3.59
C ALA A 87 -10.22 8.11 3.47
N ILE A 88 -9.30 8.88 2.89
CA ILE A 88 -9.48 10.31 2.64
C ILE A 88 -10.62 10.53 1.64
N LEU A 89 -10.61 9.81 0.52
CA LEU A 89 -11.67 9.89 -0.49
C LEU A 89 -13.03 9.49 0.10
N ALA A 90 -13.08 8.40 0.85
CA ALA A 90 -14.31 7.92 1.49
C ALA A 90 -14.84 8.91 2.54
N TRP A 91 -13.95 9.54 3.30
CA TRP A 91 -14.31 10.59 4.26
C TRP A 91 -14.94 11.81 3.56
N LYS A 92 -14.31 12.29 2.47
CA LYS A 92 -14.82 13.41 1.67
C LYS A 92 -16.16 13.05 1.00
N ALA A 93 -16.29 11.84 0.48
CA ALA A 93 -17.56 11.34 -0.08
C ALA A 93 -18.68 11.31 0.96
N GLY A 94 -18.40 10.81 2.17
CA GLY A 94 -19.38 10.80 3.27
C GLY A 94 -19.80 12.21 3.70
N ALA A 95 -18.86 13.16 3.75
CA ALA A 95 -19.14 14.56 4.08
C ALA A 95 -19.95 15.29 2.99
N SER A 96 -19.82 14.87 1.73
CA SER A 96 -20.58 15.45 0.61
C SER A 96 -22.03 14.96 0.51
N PHE A 97 -22.39 13.84 1.17
CA PHE A 97 -23.69 13.21 1.00
C PHE A 97 -24.80 13.90 1.79
N ASP A 98 -25.90 14.25 1.12
CA ASP A 98 -27.15 14.63 1.75
C ASP A 98 -28.18 13.49 1.65
N PRO A 99 -28.52 12.82 2.78
CA PRO A 99 -29.53 11.77 2.79
C PRO A 99 -30.93 12.19 2.33
N ALA A 100 -31.26 13.49 2.42
CA ALA A 100 -32.56 14.01 1.97
C ALA A 100 -32.66 14.08 0.44
N LEU A 101 -31.54 14.30 -0.24
CA LEU A 101 -31.47 14.37 -1.70
C LEU A 101 -31.24 12.99 -2.33
N GLY A 102 -30.46 12.13 -1.66
CA GLY A 102 -30.18 10.77 -2.15
C GLY A 102 -29.42 10.75 -3.48
N LEU A 103 -28.71 11.84 -3.82
CA LEU A 103 -27.97 11.99 -5.06
C LEU A 103 -26.52 11.54 -4.88
N VAL A 104 -25.96 10.93 -5.94
CA VAL A 104 -24.54 10.61 -6.04
C VAL A 104 -23.76 11.90 -6.29
N THR A 105 -22.69 12.11 -5.52
CA THR A 105 -21.82 13.29 -5.65
C THR A 105 -20.53 12.94 -6.40
N PRO A 106 -19.83 13.94 -6.98
CA PRO A 106 -18.52 13.70 -7.62
C PRO A 106 -17.50 13.04 -6.67
N GLU A 107 -17.51 13.38 -5.38
CA GLU A 107 -16.61 12.77 -4.39
C GLU A 107 -16.90 11.28 -4.20
N MET A 108 -18.16 10.84 -4.29
CA MET A 108 -18.50 9.42 -4.27
C MET A 108 -17.97 8.68 -5.49
N GLU A 109 -18.01 9.32 -6.67
CA GLU A 109 -17.47 8.75 -7.89
C GLU A 109 -15.95 8.57 -7.79
N LEU A 110 -15.24 9.51 -7.16
CA LEU A 110 -13.80 9.39 -6.93
C LEU A 110 -13.43 8.18 -6.06
N VAL A 111 -14.25 7.83 -5.05
CA VAL A 111 -14.05 6.62 -4.24
C VAL A 111 -14.13 5.36 -5.11
N ALA A 112 -15.21 5.24 -5.90
CA ALA A 112 -15.41 4.09 -6.77
C ALA A 112 -14.34 4.01 -7.86
N ALA A 113 -13.96 5.15 -8.44
CA ALA A 113 -12.91 5.26 -9.44
C ALA A 113 -11.54 4.85 -8.89
N ASN A 114 -11.17 5.28 -7.68
CA ASN A 114 -9.91 4.91 -7.06
C ASN A 114 -9.83 3.41 -6.79
N VAL A 115 -10.81 2.84 -6.07
CA VAL A 115 -10.81 1.42 -5.69
C VAL A 115 -10.80 0.52 -6.94
N THR A 116 -11.62 0.83 -7.94
CA THR A 116 -11.65 0.04 -9.18
C THR A 116 -10.40 0.24 -10.04
N GLY A 117 -9.88 1.47 -10.10
CA GLY A 117 -8.65 1.83 -10.82
C GLY A 117 -7.44 1.11 -10.26
N ALA A 118 -7.23 1.12 -8.94
CA ALA A 118 -6.14 0.44 -8.26
C ALA A 118 -6.15 -1.08 -8.53
N ASN A 119 -7.32 -1.73 -8.41
CA ASN A 119 -7.46 -3.16 -8.68
C ASN A 119 -7.17 -3.50 -10.16
N ARG A 120 -7.65 -2.69 -11.11
CA ARG A 120 -7.38 -2.87 -12.54
C ARG A 120 -5.92 -2.64 -12.88
N LEU A 121 -5.28 -1.65 -12.26
CA LEU A 121 -3.87 -1.36 -12.44
C LEU A 121 -3.00 -2.52 -11.92
N LEU A 122 -3.33 -3.07 -10.75
CA LEU A 122 -2.62 -4.22 -10.17
C LEU A 122 -2.68 -5.45 -11.08
N VAL A 123 -3.88 -5.84 -11.51
CA VAL A 123 -4.06 -7.06 -12.33
C VAL A 123 -3.66 -6.84 -13.79
N GLY A 124 -3.94 -5.66 -14.35
CA GLY A 124 -3.72 -5.35 -15.76
C GLY A 124 -2.29 -4.91 -16.10
N LEU A 125 -1.57 -4.30 -15.15
CA LEU A 125 -0.19 -3.84 -15.37
C LEU A 125 0.79 -4.40 -14.33
N GLY A 126 0.46 -4.36 -13.04
CA GLY A 126 1.37 -4.80 -11.97
C GLY A 126 1.81 -6.26 -12.11
N TRP A 127 0.86 -7.20 -12.11
CA TRP A 127 1.17 -8.63 -12.21
C TRP A 127 1.83 -9.01 -13.54
N PRO A 128 1.33 -8.58 -14.72
CA PRO A 128 1.98 -8.88 -15.99
C PRO A 128 3.41 -8.35 -16.03
N MET A 129 3.68 -7.14 -15.51
CA MET A 129 5.02 -6.57 -15.47
C MET A 129 5.99 -7.43 -14.66
N VAL A 130 5.59 -7.88 -13.47
CA VAL A 130 6.42 -8.77 -12.63
C VAL A 130 6.70 -10.10 -13.33
N ILE A 131 5.68 -10.70 -13.95
CA ILE A 131 5.81 -11.96 -14.71
C ILE A 131 6.76 -11.78 -15.91
N LEU A 132 6.64 -10.66 -16.63
CA LEU A 132 7.51 -10.34 -17.77
C LEU A 132 8.96 -10.14 -17.34
N ILE A 133 9.21 -9.44 -16.23
CA ILE A 133 10.56 -9.26 -15.68
C ILE A 133 11.15 -10.61 -15.26
N PHE A 134 10.36 -11.45 -14.59
CA PHE A 134 10.78 -12.81 -14.21
C PHE A 134 11.16 -13.63 -15.44
N TRP A 135 10.28 -13.68 -16.44
CA TRP A 135 10.53 -14.40 -17.69
C TRP A 135 11.74 -13.84 -18.44
N ALA A 136 11.92 -12.53 -18.50
CA ALA A 136 13.08 -11.92 -19.15
C ALA A 136 14.41 -12.31 -18.47
N LYS A 137 14.41 -12.44 -17.14
CA LYS A 137 15.60 -12.80 -16.35
C LYS A 137 15.88 -14.30 -16.30
N LYS A 138 14.86 -15.13 -16.15
CA LYS A 138 14.99 -16.58 -15.93
C LYS A 138 14.75 -17.40 -17.19
N ARG A 139 14.00 -16.87 -18.15
CA ARG A 139 13.56 -17.57 -19.38
C ARG A 139 12.77 -18.85 -19.10
N GLU A 140 12.10 -18.89 -17.95
CA GLU A 140 11.30 -20.02 -17.47
C GLU A 140 9.82 -19.65 -17.36
N ILE A 141 8.95 -20.65 -17.45
CA ILE A 141 7.51 -20.49 -17.19
C ILE A 141 7.32 -20.47 -15.68
N LEU A 142 6.63 -19.45 -15.18
CA LEU A 142 6.26 -19.37 -13.77
C LEU A 142 5.10 -20.34 -13.48
N ASP A 143 5.39 -21.42 -12.75
CA ASP A 143 4.36 -22.37 -12.30
C ASP A 143 3.95 -22.08 -10.85
N LEU A 144 2.71 -21.63 -10.67
CA LEU A 144 2.10 -21.33 -9.37
C LEU A 144 1.03 -22.36 -8.97
N ARG A 145 0.89 -23.45 -9.71
CA ARG A 145 -0.16 -24.45 -9.47
C ARG A 145 -0.02 -25.03 -8.06
N GLY A 146 -1.14 -25.07 -7.34
CA GLY A 146 -1.20 -25.59 -5.97
C GLY A 146 -0.66 -24.65 -4.89
N GLN A 147 0.03 -23.56 -5.25
CA GLN A 147 0.61 -22.62 -4.28
C GLN A 147 -0.36 -21.52 -3.86
N VAL A 148 -1.21 -21.07 -4.80
CA VAL A 148 -2.12 -19.92 -4.62
C VAL A 148 -3.61 -20.30 -4.64
N SER A 149 -3.94 -21.56 -4.33
CA SER A 149 -5.30 -22.09 -4.45
C SER A 149 -6.32 -21.42 -3.51
N LEU A 150 -5.90 -21.09 -2.29
CA LEU A 150 -6.72 -20.40 -1.29
C LEU A 150 -7.05 -18.98 -1.79
N GLU A 151 -6.02 -18.27 -2.25
CA GLU A 151 -6.09 -16.91 -2.76
C GLU A 151 -7.02 -16.85 -3.98
N MET A 152 -6.89 -17.79 -4.92
CA MET A 152 -7.78 -17.89 -6.08
C MET A 152 -9.24 -18.16 -5.67
N THR A 153 -9.47 -19.04 -4.70
CA THR A 153 -10.83 -19.32 -4.21
C THR A 153 -11.46 -18.08 -3.59
N MET A 154 -10.71 -17.37 -2.74
CA MET A 154 -11.17 -16.13 -2.12
C MET A 154 -11.45 -15.03 -3.15
N LEU A 155 -10.59 -14.90 -4.17
CA LEU A 155 -10.79 -13.95 -5.27
C LEU A 155 -12.03 -14.27 -6.11
N ILE A 156 -12.33 -15.55 -6.38
CA ILE A 156 -13.55 -15.95 -7.09
C ILE A 156 -14.80 -15.55 -6.27
N VAL A 157 -14.80 -15.84 -4.96
CA VAL A 157 -15.90 -15.48 -4.06
C VAL A 157 -16.06 -13.96 -3.98
N ALA A 158 -14.96 -13.22 -3.78
CA ALA A 158 -14.98 -11.76 -3.76
C ALA A 158 -15.52 -11.19 -5.08
N THR A 159 -15.05 -11.70 -6.23
CA THR A 159 -15.52 -11.30 -7.55
C THR A 159 -17.03 -11.52 -7.70
N ALA A 160 -17.54 -12.69 -7.30
CA ALA A 160 -18.98 -12.96 -7.32
C ALA A 160 -19.78 -11.96 -6.47
N LEU A 161 -19.27 -11.59 -5.29
CA LEU A 161 -19.88 -10.59 -4.42
C LEU A 161 -19.83 -9.18 -5.03
N THR A 162 -18.77 -8.83 -5.77
CA THR A 162 -18.71 -7.57 -6.52
C THR A 162 -19.75 -7.48 -7.64
N PHE A 163 -20.10 -8.60 -8.29
CA PHE A 163 -21.20 -8.62 -9.27
C PHE A 163 -22.54 -8.28 -8.61
N VAL A 164 -22.77 -8.71 -7.37
CA VAL A 164 -23.98 -8.31 -6.63
C VAL A 164 -24.01 -6.80 -6.42
N MET A 165 -22.87 -6.17 -6.06
CA MET A 165 -22.78 -4.71 -5.94
C MET A 165 -23.07 -4.00 -7.25
N PHE A 166 -22.55 -4.52 -8.37
CA PHE A 166 -22.82 -3.99 -9.70
C PHE A 166 -24.31 -3.98 -10.03
N PHE A 167 -25.03 -5.09 -9.77
CA PHE A 167 -26.47 -5.16 -10.04
C PHE A 167 -27.31 -4.30 -9.08
N MET A 168 -26.86 -4.11 -7.84
CA MET A 168 -27.54 -3.26 -6.86
C MET A 168 -27.30 -1.76 -7.13
N GLY A 169 -26.24 -1.40 -7.85
CA GLY A 169 -25.86 -0.02 -8.12
C GLY A 169 -25.38 0.76 -6.89
N GLN A 170 -25.16 0.09 -5.75
CA GLN A 170 -24.73 0.69 -4.49
C GLN A 170 -24.01 -0.33 -3.60
N LEU A 171 -23.15 0.17 -2.71
CA LEU A 171 -22.50 -0.62 -1.65
C LEU A 171 -23.30 -0.54 -0.35
N HIS A 172 -24.04 -1.59 -0.02
CA HIS A 172 -24.73 -1.69 1.27
C HIS A 172 -23.77 -2.00 2.42
N ILE A 173 -24.07 -1.49 3.62
CA ILE A 173 -23.28 -1.77 4.84
C ILE A 173 -23.16 -3.29 5.09
N ALA A 174 -24.25 -4.05 4.89
CA ALA A 174 -24.22 -5.50 5.04
C ALA A 174 -23.20 -6.16 4.09
N MET A 175 -23.07 -5.66 2.85
CA MET A 175 -22.07 -6.13 1.90
C MET A 175 -20.66 -5.73 2.33
N ALA A 176 -20.46 -4.52 2.85
CA ALA A 176 -19.17 -4.09 3.38
C ALA A 176 -18.72 -4.97 4.56
N VAL A 177 -19.61 -5.26 5.51
CA VAL A 177 -19.34 -6.18 6.63
C VAL A 177 -19.01 -7.58 6.13
N LEU A 178 -19.74 -8.08 5.13
CA LEU A 178 -19.48 -9.39 4.52
C LEU A 178 -18.10 -9.44 3.85
N MET A 179 -17.68 -8.38 3.14
CA MET A 179 -16.35 -8.27 2.53
C MET A 179 -15.23 -8.26 3.57
N ILE A 180 -15.41 -7.50 4.65
CA ILE A 180 -14.46 -7.49 5.77
C ILE A 180 -14.37 -8.88 6.41
N ALA A 181 -15.50 -9.53 6.66
CA ALA A 181 -15.53 -10.87 7.22
C ALA A 181 -14.85 -11.90 6.31
N LEU A 182 -15.03 -11.79 4.99
CA LEU A 182 -14.34 -12.64 4.01
C LEU A 182 -12.81 -12.46 4.06
N TYR A 183 -12.33 -11.21 4.16
CA TYR A 183 -10.91 -10.92 4.29
C TYR A 183 -10.33 -11.42 5.63
N LEU A 184 -11.05 -11.22 6.73
CA LEU A 184 -10.64 -11.75 8.04
C LEU A 184 -10.61 -13.29 8.07
N LEU A 185 -11.57 -13.95 7.39
CA LEU A 185 -11.57 -15.40 7.22
C LEU A 185 -10.36 -15.85 6.40
N TYR A 186 -10.03 -15.15 5.32
CA TYR A 186 -8.81 -15.41 4.54
C TYR A 186 -7.56 -15.32 5.43
N LEU A 187 -7.41 -14.25 6.21
CA LEU A 187 -6.28 -14.10 7.12
C LEU A 187 -6.21 -15.22 8.16
N ALA A 188 -7.35 -15.58 8.76
CA ALA A 188 -7.41 -16.66 9.74
C ALA A 188 -6.95 -18.00 9.15
N ILE A 189 -7.41 -18.36 7.95
CA ILE A 189 -7.01 -19.60 7.27
C ILE A 189 -5.54 -19.54 6.83
N SER A 190 -5.12 -18.40 6.27
CA SER A 190 -3.75 -18.20 5.77
C SER A 190 -2.71 -18.28 6.89
N SER A 191 -3.06 -17.82 8.10
CA SER A 191 -2.19 -17.80 9.27
C SER A 191 -1.75 -19.18 9.77
N ILE A 192 -2.40 -20.26 9.33
CA ILE A 192 -2.10 -21.64 9.72
C ILE A 192 -0.94 -22.21 8.89
N LYS A 193 -0.64 -21.64 7.72
CA LYS A 193 0.49 -22.09 6.89
C LYS A 193 1.81 -21.77 7.62
N GLU A 194 2.69 -22.76 7.77
CA GLU A 194 4.04 -22.55 8.30
C GLU A 194 4.79 -21.55 7.42
N SER A 195 5.28 -20.45 8.01
CA SER A 195 6.22 -19.56 7.32
C SER A 195 7.63 -20.06 7.57
N GLY A 196 8.42 -20.20 6.50
CA GLY A 196 9.87 -20.33 6.63
C GLY A 196 10.51 -19.05 7.17
N ASP A 197 11.78 -19.12 7.52
CA ASP A 197 12.56 -17.95 7.91
C ASP A 197 12.59 -16.93 6.76
N PRO A 198 12.42 -15.62 7.03
CA PRO A 198 12.41 -14.61 5.98
C PRO A 198 13.80 -14.47 5.34
N GLU A 199 13.87 -14.57 4.02
CA GLU A 199 15.08 -14.25 3.26
C GLU A 199 15.24 -12.74 3.15
N LEU A 200 15.98 -12.15 4.09
CA LEU A 200 16.25 -10.71 4.08
C LEU A 200 17.32 -10.34 3.05
N ILE A 201 17.07 -9.28 2.28
CA ILE A 201 17.99 -8.76 1.25
C ILE A 201 18.22 -7.26 1.47
N GLY A 202 19.42 -6.76 1.10
CA GLY A 202 19.70 -5.33 1.05
C GLY A 202 19.55 -4.59 2.39
N VAL A 203 18.75 -3.53 2.40
CA VAL A 203 18.50 -2.70 3.60
C VAL A 203 17.86 -3.53 4.72
N ALA A 204 16.93 -4.42 4.39
CA ALA A 204 16.30 -5.29 5.37
C ALA A 204 17.33 -6.23 6.02
N ALA A 205 18.22 -6.84 5.23
CA ALA A 205 19.29 -7.69 5.76
C ALA A 205 20.24 -6.92 6.70
N MET A 206 20.59 -5.68 6.34
CA MET A 206 21.45 -4.82 7.15
C MET A 206 20.84 -4.53 8.53
N ILE A 207 19.53 -4.26 8.60
CA ILE A 207 18.84 -4.00 9.86
C ILE A 207 18.57 -5.31 10.62
N GLY A 208 18.22 -6.39 9.91
CA GLY A 208 17.98 -7.72 10.45
C GLY A 208 19.17 -8.29 11.23
N ALA A 209 20.40 -8.00 10.77
CA ALA A 209 21.65 -8.43 11.39
C ALA A 209 21.99 -7.68 12.71
N MET A 210 21.25 -6.63 13.08
CA MET A 210 21.49 -5.91 14.32
C MET A 210 21.07 -6.73 15.55
N SER A 211 21.58 -6.35 16.74
CA SER A 211 21.11 -6.94 17.99
C SER A 211 19.60 -6.70 18.18
N PRO A 212 18.86 -7.64 18.81
CA PRO A 212 17.40 -7.55 18.93
C PRO A 212 16.86 -6.19 19.40
N PRO A 213 17.42 -5.52 20.44
CA PRO A 213 16.90 -4.22 20.86
C PRO A 213 17.12 -3.14 19.79
N ARG A 214 18.28 -3.11 19.13
CA ARG A 214 18.58 -2.12 18.08
C ARG A 214 17.71 -2.34 16.85
N ARG A 215 17.54 -3.60 16.43
CA ARG A 215 16.67 -3.98 15.30
C ARG A 215 15.24 -3.52 15.53
N ARG A 216 14.66 -3.88 16.69
CA ARG A 216 13.27 -3.51 17.03
C ARG A 216 13.08 -2.00 17.08
N THR A 217 14.02 -1.27 17.69
CA THR A 217 13.96 0.20 17.68
C THR A 217 14.04 0.77 16.26
N ALA A 218 14.94 0.26 15.42
CA ALA A 218 15.05 0.71 14.03
C ALA A 218 13.76 0.45 13.23
N VAL A 219 13.17 -0.74 13.36
CA VAL A 219 11.89 -1.08 12.73
C VAL A 219 10.77 -0.15 13.18
N ILE A 220 10.62 0.08 14.49
CA ILE A 220 9.59 0.98 15.02
C ILE A 220 9.78 2.41 14.51
N VAL A 221 11.00 2.92 14.53
CA VAL A 221 11.32 4.26 14.03
C VAL A 221 10.99 4.37 12.54
N LEU A 222 11.34 3.37 11.73
CA LEU A 222 11.04 3.36 10.30
C LEU A 222 9.54 3.28 10.03
N LEU A 223 8.81 2.43 10.75
CA LEU A 223 7.35 2.34 10.62
C LEU A 223 6.68 3.67 10.96
N VAL A 224 7.04 4.28 12.10
CA VAL A 224 6.47 5.57 12.54
C VAL A 224 6.82 6.67 11.55
N TYR A 225 8.07 6.75 11.10
CA TYR A 225 8.49 7.74 10.12
C TYR A 225 7.75 7.57 8.80
N ALA A 226 7.72 6.36 8.23
CA ALA A 226 7.05 6.06 6.99
C ALA A 226 5.54 6.38 7.06
N ALA A 227 4.87 5.95 8.13
CA ALA A 227 3.46 6.28 8.36
C ALA A 227 3.25 7.80 8.47
N THR A 228 4.14 8.51 9.16
CA THR A 228 4.06 9.98 9.27
C THR A 228 4.19 10.65 7.91
N VAL A 229 5.16 10.23 7.08
CA VAL A 229 5.34 10.75 5.72
C VAL A 229 4.08 10.50 4.88
N ILE A 230 3.56 9.28 4.88
CA ILE A 230 2.37 8.89 4.11
C ILE A 230 1.16 9.72 4.56
N LEU A 231 0.87 9.77 5.86
CA LEU A 231 -0.28 10.50 6.41
C LEU A 231 -0.17 12.02 6.17
N ALA A 232 1.03 12.59 6.30
CA ALA A 232 1.24 14.01 6.04
C ALA A 232 1.10 14.38 4.55
N SER A 233 1.37 13.43 3.65
CA SER A 233 1.40 13.66 2.21
C SER A 233 0.10 13.28 1.50
N ALA A 234 -0.68 12.33 2.03
CA ALA A 234 -1.80 11.73 1.33
C ALA A 234 -2.93 12.70 0.98
N GLU A 235 -3.39 13.53 1.93
CA GLU A 235 -4.47 14.48 1.65
C GLU A 235 -4.06 15.57 0.65
N PRO A 236 -2.92 16.27 0.83
CA PRO A 236 -2.43 17.22 -0.17
C PRO A 236 -2.20 16.58 -1.54
N PHE A 237 -1.73 15.33 -1.59
CA PHE A 237 -1.55 14.59 -2.83
C PHE A 237 -2.87 14.38 -3.56
N VAL A 238 -3.91 13.91 -2.85
CA VAL A 238 -5.25 13.71 -3.42
C VAL A 238 -5.84 15.01 -3.94
N GLU A 239 -5.76 16.08 -3.16
CA GLU A 239 -6.26 17.41 -3.55
C GLU A 239 -5.56 17.91 -4.81
N SER A 240 -4.23 17.80 -4.84
CA SER A 240 -3.43 18.21 -5.99
C SER A 240 -3.79 17.44 -7.25
N LEU A 241 -4.03 16.12 -7.16
CA LEU A 241 -4.44 15.32 -8.32
C LEU A 241 -5.81 15.73 -8.87
N VAL A 242 -6.77 16.03 -7.99
CA VAL A 242 -8.10 16.48 -8.41
C VAL A 242 -8.00 17.86 -9.10
N GLU A 243 -7.21 18.77 -8.55
CA GLU A 243 -6.96 20.09 -9.17
C GLU A 243 -6.28 19.95 -10.54
N VAL A 244 -5.23 19.13 -10.64
CA VAL A 244 -4.53 18.86 -11.91
C VAL A 244 -5.49 18.27 -12.95
N GLY A 245 -6.35 17.32 -12.57
CA GLY A 245 -7.37 16.78 -13.48
C GLY A 245 -8.32 17.86 -14.00
N GLY A 246 -8.78 18.75 -13.11
CA GLY A 246 -9.61 19.91 -13.46
C GLY A 246 -8.91 20.88 -14.43
N GLU A 247 -7.63 21.19 -14.21
CA GLU A 247 -6.85 22.07 -15.09
C GLU A 247 -6.59 21.44 -16.48
N LEU A 248 -6.35 20.13 -16.50
CA LEU A 248 -6.06 19.37 -17.73
C LEU A 248 -7.31 18.84 -18.44
N TRP A 249 -8.50 19.06 -17.87
CA TRP A 249 -9.79 18.56 -18.38
C TRP A 249 -9.83 17.02 -18.54
N ILE A 250 -9.27 16.30 -17.57
CA ILE A 250 -9.24 14.83 -17.49
C ILE A 250 -9.72 14.35 -16.12
#